data_AF-D0LUP6-F1
#
_entry.id   AF-D0LUP6-F1
#
_cell.length_a   1.000
_cell.length_b   1.000
_cell.length_c   1.000
_cell.angle_alpha   90.00
_cell.angle_beta   90.00
_cell.angle_gamma   90.00
#
_symmetry.space_group_name_H-M   'P 1'
#
loop_
_entity.id
_entity.type
_entity.pdbx_description
1 polymer ?
#
loop_
_entity_poly.entity_id
_entity_poly.type
_entity_poly.pdbx_seq_one_letter_code
_entity_poly.pdbx_strand_id
1 'polypeptide(L)'
;MNVEFRPPAIGTLHVPIRITGPGTLELREDGLHVVGAAVAGRGRGLMIVLAVLAFAVCVALLQRVFDFSSGVSSGIAAGVGVAFLLPALRKPARTGEPVEYVFPWSSVRGVTYDRSVECLVVKIDKHKPKGGLFIVQPQNSPLQQQIEARLG
;
A
#
# COMPACT_ATOMS: atom_id res chain seq x y z
N MET A 1 -12.35 -17.48 -7.15
CA MET A 1 -11.24 -18.07 -6.35
C MET A 1 -10.92 -17.17 -5.17
N ASN A 2 -10.58 -17.74 -4.01
CA ASN A 2 -10.19 -16.97 -2.83
C ASN A 2 -8.72 -16.55 -2.95
N VAL A 3 -8.44 -15.26 -2.74
CA VAL A 3 -7.09 -14.68 -2.82
C VAL A 3 -6.87 -13.68 -1.68
N GLU A 4 -5.62 -13.40 -1.37
CA GLU A 4 -5.25 -12.33 -0.44
C GLU A 4 -4.68 -11.15 -1.22
N PHE A 5 -5.25 -9.96 -1.01
CA PHE A 5 -4.76 -8.71 -1.57
C PHE A 5 -3.83 -8.01 -0.59
N ARG A 6 -2.63 -7.66 -1.05
CA ARG A 6 -1.63 -7.00 -0.20
C ARG A 6 -0.99 -5.83 -0.94
N PRO A 7 -1.61 -4.64 -0.85
CA PRO A 7 -1.04 -3.47 -1.47
C PRO A 7 0.23 -3.07 -0.71
N PRO A 8 1.33 -2.71 -1.40
CA PRO A 8 2.55 -2.22 -0.78
C PRO A 8 2.30 -0.91 -0.02
N ALA A 9 3.05 -0.70 1.07
CA ALA A 9 2.95 0.51 1.87
C ALA A 9 3.51 1.75 1.13
N ILE A 10 4.72 1.64 0.58
CA ILE A 10 5.45 2.68 -0.20
C ILE A 10 6.49 1.95 -1.08
N GLY A 11 6.79 2.46 -2.28
CA GLY A 11 8.03 2.12 -3.00
C GLY A 11 7.94 1.15 -4.18
N THR A 12 6.77 0.95 -4.79
CA THR A 12 6.64 0.09 -5.99
C THR A 12 6.58 0.88 -7.29
N LEU A 13 6.97 0.23 -8.39
CA LEU A 13 6.90 0.78 -9.76
C LEU A 13 5.46 1.07 -10.23
N HIS A 14 4.46 0.47 -9.57
CA HIS A 14 3.05 0.60 -9.89
C HIS A 14 2.32 1.27 -8.74
N VAL A 15 1.44 2.22 -9.07
CA VAL A 15 0.52 2.83 -8.11
C VAL A 15 -0.45 1.75 -7.62
N PRO A 16 -0.53 1.42 -6.32
CA PRO A 16 -1.35 0.32 -5.86
C PRO A 16 -2.84 0.66 -5.87
N ILE A 17 -3.64 -0.25 -6.40
CA ILE A 17 -5.09 -0.25 -6.20
C ILE A 17 -5.35 -0.57 -4.73
N ARG A 18 -6.16 0.27 -4.08
CA ARG A 18 -6.35 0.27 -2.61
C ARG A 18 -7.31 -0.82 -2.14
N ILE A 19 -7.04 -2.07 -2.49
CA ILE A 19 -7.76 -3.27 -2.02
C ILE A 19 -6.80 -4.07 -1.14
N THR A 20 -7.25 -4.53 0.03
CA THR A 20 -6.43 -5.23 1.02
C THR A 20 -7.21 -6.36 1.69
N GLY A 21 -6.47 -7.34 2.22
CA GLY A 21 -7.03 -8.45 2.99
C GLY A 21 -7.57 -9.59 2.12
N PRO A 22 -8.27 -10.56 2.74
CA PRO A 22 -8.88 -11.66 2.01
C PRO A 22 -10.00 -11.15 1.10
N GLY A 23 -10.12 -11.75 -0.07
CA GLY A 23 -11.17 -11.43 -1.02
C GLY A 23 -11.34 -12.54 -2.06
N THR A 24 -12.19 -12.26 -3.05
CA THR A 24 -12.42 -13.14 -4.17
C THR A 24 -12.00 -12.48 -5.46
N LEU A 25 -11.47 -13.30 -6.35
CA LEU A 25 -11.15 -12.94 -7.72
C LEU A 25 -11.82 -13.95 -8.63
N GLU A 26 -12.55 -13.50 -9.63
CA GLU A 26 -13.17 -14.35 -10.64
C GLU A 26 -12.79 -13.87 -12.04
N LEU A 27 -12.28 -14.80 -12.85
CA LEU A 27 -12.03 -14.56 -14.26
C LEU A 27 -13.29 -14.92 -15.03
N ARG A 28 -14.00 -13.90 -15.51
CA ARG A 28 -15.19 -14.06 -16.33
C ARG A 28 -14.92 -13.63 -17.77
N GLU A 29 -15.88 -13.80 -18.65
CA GLU A 29 -15.72 -13.42 -20.07
C GLU A 29 -15.69 -11.90 -20.27
N ASP A 30 -16.43 -11.16 -19.44
CA ASP A 30 -16.52 -9.71 -19.47
C ASP A 30 -15.32 -9.02 -18.80
N GLY A 31 -14.65 -9.69 -17.85
CA GLY A 31 -13.47 -9.15 -17.21
C GLY A 31 -13.00 -9.89 -15.96
N LEU A 32 -12.16 -9.20 -15.21
CA LEU A 32 -11.65 -9.61 -13.90
C LEU A 32 -12.55 -9.01 -12.81
N HIS A 33 -13.32 -9.87 -12.15
CA HIS A 33 -14.18 -9.50 -11.03
C HIS A 33 -13.40 -9.64 -9.73
N VAL A 34 -13.37 -8.58 -8.93
CA VAL A 34 -12.56 -8.48 -7.72
C VAL A 34 -13.44 -7.99 -6.59
N VAL A 35 -13.59 -8.82 -5.54
CA VAL A 35 -14.23 -8.43 -4.29
C VAL A 35 -13.18 -8.46 -3.20
N GLY A 36 -13.04 -7.38 -2.44
CA GLY A 36 -12.12 -7.31 -1.31
C GLY A 36 -12.51 -6.18 -0.36
N ALA A 37 -11.58 -5.72 0.46
CA ALA A 37 -11.82 -4.58 1.33
C ALA A 37 -10.97 -3.37 0.92
N ALA A 38 -11.55 -2.18 0.98
CA ALA A 38 -10.79 -0.95 0.77
C ALA A 38 -9.72 -0.81 1.86
N VAL A 39 -8.56 -0.25 1.51
CA VAL A 39 -7.55 0.15 2.50
C VAL A 39 -8.11 1.28 3.39
N ALA A 40 -8.35 0.99 4.68
CA ALA A 40 -8.74 2.00 5.66
C ALA A 40 -7.52 2.88 5.99
N GLY A 41 -7.42 4.03 5.31
CA GLY A 41 -6.19 4.83 5.37
C GLY A 41 -6.33 6.32 5.08
N ARG A 42 -7.54 6.89 5.15
CA ARG A 42 -7.75 8.31 4.78
C ARG A 42 -7.12 9.33 5.76
N GLY A 43 -6.54 8.92 6.89
CA GLY A 43 -6.01 9.83 7.92
C GLY A 43 -4.58 9.61 8.41
N ARG A 44 -3.89 8.53 7.99
CA ARG A 44 -2.54 8.22 8.52
C ARG A 44 -1.51 9.29 8.16
N GLY A 45 -1.50 9.75 6.91
CA GLY A 45 -0.56 10.79 6.45
C GLY A 45 -0.71 12.10 7.22
N LEU A 46 -1.95 12.56 7.43
CA LEU A 46 -2.24 13.77 8.20
C LEU A 46 -1.81 13.62 9.67
N MET A 47 -2.10 12.46 10.29
CA MET A 47 -1.68 12.19 11.67
C MET A 47 -0.15 12.16 11.83
N ILE A 48 0.58 11.62 10.85
CA ILE A 48 2.05 11.62 10.87
C ILE A 48 2.58 13.06 10.75
N VAL A 49 2.04 13.86 9.82
CA VAL A 49 2.43 15.27 9.66
C VAL A 49 2.15 16.06 10.94
N LEU A 50 0.97 15.86 11.55
CA LEU A 50 0.62 16.48 12.83
C LEU A 50 1.54 16.02 13.96
N ALA A 51 1.92 14.74 14.01
CA ALA A 51 2.84 14.23 15.03
C ALA A 51 4.25 14.81 14.87
N VAL A 52 4.75 14.96 13.63
CA VAL A 52 6.04 15.60 13.36
C VAL A 52 6.01 17.09 13.74
N LEU A 53 4.93 17.80 13.42
CA LEU A 53 4.75 19.19 13.82
C LEU A 53 4.68 19.34 15.34
N ALA A 54 3.91 18.50 16.02
CA ALA A 54 3.80 18.51 17.48
C ALA A 54 5.17 18.20 18.14
N PHE A 55 5.92 17.24 17.60
CA PHE A 55 7.27 16.93 18.08
C PHE A 55 8.23 18.11 17.91
N ALA A 56 8.24 18.77 16.74
CA ALA A 56 9.08 19.94 16.49
C ALA A 56 8.76 21.10 17.45
N VAL A 57 7.47 21.34 17.73
CA VAL A 57 7.03 22.34 18.71
C VAL A 57 7.46 21.98 20.13
N CYS A 58 7.30 20.72 20.55
CA CYS A 58 7.77 20.25 21.86
C CYS A 58 9.29 20.41 22.02
N VAL A 59 10.08 20.06 21.00
CA VAL A 59 11.54 20.21 21.01
C VAL A 59 11.93 21.70 21.12
N ALA A 60 11.28 22.58 20.34
CA ALA A 60 11.54 24.02 20.41
C ALA A 60 11.18 24.63 21.77
N LEU A 61 10.09 24.18 22.40
CA LEU A 61 9.69 24.59 23.75
C LEU A 61 10.68 24.09 24.82
N LEU A 62 11.08 22.82 24.75
CA LEU A 62 12.08 22.25 25.68
C LEU A 62 13.44 22.94 25.56
N GLN A 63 13.87 23.28 24.34
CA GLN A 63 15.11 24.05 24.13
C GLN A 63 15.03 25.44 24.74
N ARG A 64 13.86 26.11 24.67
CA ARG A 64 13.65 27.42 25.32
C ARG A 64 13.59 27.36 26.84
N VAL A 65 13.02 26.30 27.41
CA VAL A 65 12.83 26.19 28.87
C VAL A 65 14.12 25.76 29.58
N PHE A 66 14.98 24.98 28.93
CA PHE A 66 16.14 24.36 29.58
C PHE A 66 17.51 24.85 29.09
N ASP A 67 17.57 25.86 28.21
CA ASP A 67 18.82 26.47 27.71
C ASP A 67 19.87 25.44 27.23
N PHE A 68 19.40 24.32 26.66
CA PHE A 68 20.29 23.26 26.19
C PHE A 68 21.07 23.72 24.96
N SER A 69 22.41 23.73 25.06
CA SER A 69 23.29 24.09 23.95
C SER A 69 23.02 23.20 22.71
N SER A 70 22.96 23.86 21.57
CA SER A 70 22.21 23.48 20.36
C SER A 70 22.79 22.32 19.54
N GLY A 71 23.97 21.80 19.87
CA GLY A 71 24.73 20.89 19.00
C GLY A 71 24.49 19.39 19.21
N VAL A 72 24.27 18.93 20.44
CA VAL A 72 24.31 17.49 20.78
C VAL A 72 22.92 16.89 21.02
N SER A 73 21.97 17.71 21.50
CA SER A 73 20.60 17.28 21.83
C SER A 73 19.69 17.14 20.60
N SER A 74 19.94 17.90 19.54
CA SER A 74 19.15 17.91 18.31
C SER A 74 19.32 16.63 17.48
N GLY A 75 20.54 16.10 17.38
CA GLY A 75 20.83 14.86 16.66
C GLY A 75 20.22 13.61 17.31
N ILE A 76 20.24 13.55 18.66
CA ILE A 76 19.66 12.43 19.42
C ILE A 76 18.13 12.48 19.34
N ALA A 77 17.52 13.67 19.47
CA ALA A 77 16.07 13.84 19.35
C ALA A 77 15.55 13.48 17.95
N ALA A 78 16.27 13.88 16.89
CA ALA A 78 15.92 13.51 15.51
C ALA A 78 16.07 12.00 15.26
N GLY A 79 17.14 11.38 15.77
CA GLY A 79 17.38 9.94 15.63
C GLY A 79 16.31 9.08 16.33
N VAL A 80 15.93 9.44 17.56
CA VAL A 80 14.91 8.72 18.33
C VAL A 80 13.51 8.89 17.70
N GLY A 81 13.19 10.08 17.19
CA GLY A 81 11.91 10.34 16.52
C GLY A 81 11.73 9.50 15.24
N VAL A 82 12.77 9.41 14.41
CA VAL A 82 12.75 8.57 13.19
C VAL A 82 12.66 7.08 13.54
N ALA A 83 13.40 6.63 14.56
CA ALA A 83 13.37 5.24 15.01
C ALA A 83 12.00 4.81 15.58
N PHE A 84 11.27 5.71 16.25
CA PHE A 84 9.92 5.42 16.77
C PHE A 84 8.82 5.50 15.71
N LEU A 85 8.99 6.32 14.67
CA LEU A 85 7.99 6.47 13.59
C LEU A 85 8.05 5.33 12.57
N LEU A 86 9.23 4.75 12.32
CA LEU A 86 9.43 3.68 11.33
C LEU A 86 8.56 2.43 11.57
N PRO A 87 8.41 1.88 12.80
CA PRO A 87 7.52 0.75 13.06
C PRO A 87 6.04 1.09 12.90
N ALA A 88 5.64 2.33 13.22
CA ALA A 88 4.26 2.77 13.09
C ALA A 88 3.82 2.88 11.62
N LEU A 89 4.77 3.18 10.71
CA LEU A 89 4.56 3.23 9.26
C LEU A 89 4.44 1.85 8.61
N ARG A 90 5.03 0.81 9.22
CA ARG A 90 5.04 -0.56 8.69
C ARG A 90 3.78 -1.37 9.01
N LYS A 91 2.84 -0.84 9.79
CA LYS A 91 1.62 -1.58 10.12
C LYS A 91 0.75 -1.79 8.86
N PRO A 92 0.36 -3.03 8.55
CA PRO A 92 -0.49 -3.33 7.41
C PRO A 92 -1.76 -2.47 7.42
N ALA A 93 -2.23 -2.12 6.23
CA ALA A 93 -3.49 -1.40 6.04
C ALA A 93 -4.62 -2.13 6.79
N ARG A 94 -5.39 -1.41 7.61
CA ARG A 94 -6.58 -1.98 8.22
C ARG A 94 -7.62 -2.25 7.12
N THR A 95 -8.28 -3.40 7.20
CA THR A 95 -9.42 -3.79 6.36
C THR A 95 -10.55 -2.78 6.53
N GLY A 96 -10.95 -2.09 5.46
CA GLY A 96 -12.04 -1.12 5.42
C GLY A 96 -13.34 -1.71 4.88
N GLU A 97 -14.19 -0.86 4.31
CA GLU A 97 -15.47 -1.27 3.69
C GLU A 97 -15.27 -2.26 2.54
N PRO A 98 -16.21 -3.20 2.34
CA PRO A 98 -16.17 -4.10 1.19
C PRO A 98 -16.27 -3.31 -0.11
N VAL A 99 -15.43 -3.66 -1.08
CA VAL A 99 -15.39 -3.07 -2.41
C VAL A 99 -15.44 -4.15 -3.46
N GLU A 100 -16.21 -3.89 -4.50
CA GLU A 100 -16.34 -4.73 -5.68
C GLU A 100 -15.92 -3.92 -6.90
N TYR A 101 -15.06 -4.51 -7.72
CA TYR A 101 -14.60 -3.93 -8.98
C TYR A 101 -14.68 -4.98 -10.08
N VAL A 102 -15.21 -4.56 -11.22
CA VAL A 102 -15.18 -5.34 -12.45
C VAL A 102 -14.22 -4.63 -13.41
N PHE A 103 -13.06 -5.23 -13.65
CA PHE A 103 -12.08 -4.70 -14.59
C PHE A 103 -12.25 -5.39 -15.94
N PRO A 104 -12.75 -4.69 -16.98
CA PRO A 104 -12.86 -5.28 -18.31
C PRO A 104 -11.50 -5.74 -18.81
N TRP A 105 -11.45 -6.83 -19.58
CA TRP A 105 -10.18 -7.33 -20.17
C TRP A 105 -9.44 -6.25 -20.99
N SER A 106 -10.19 -5.37 -21.65
CA SER A 106 -9.65 -4.23 -22.39
C SER A 106 -8.84 -3.24 -21.54
N SER A 107 -9.02 -3.28 -20.21
CA SER A 107 -8.31 -2.45 -19.23
C SER A 107 -7.21 -3.17 -18.48
N VAL A 108 -7.11 -4.49 -18.63
CA VAL A 108 -6.05 -5.32 -18.07
C VAL A 108 -4.91 -5.35 -19.09
N ARG A 109 -3.77 -4.73 -18.76
CA ARG A 109 -2.63 -4.61 -19.68
C ARG A 109 -1.66 -5.79 -19.61
N GLY A 110 -1.62 -6.48 -18.47
CA GLY A 110 -0.63 -7.52 -18.21
C GLY A 110 -0.58 -7.92 -16.75
N VAL A 111 0.07 -9.04 -16.50
CA VAL A 111 0.43 -9.51 -15.16
C VAL A 111 1.94 -9.61 -15.07
N THR A 112 2.51 -9.18 -13.94
CA THR A 112 3.94 -9.29 -13.64
C THR A 112 4.14 -9.74 -12.20
N TYR A 113 5.22 -10.43 -11.90
CA TYR A 113 5.57 -10.77 -10.53
C TYR A 113 6.53 -9.72 -9.95
N ASP A 114 6.17 -9.14 -8.81
CA ASP A 114 7.05 -8.24 -8.06
C ASP A 114 7.75 -9.01 -6.94
N ARG A 115 9.06 -9.24 -7.13
CA ARG A 115 9.91 -9.99 -6.20
C ARG A 115 10.11 -9.28 -4.86
N SER A 116 9.96 -7.95 -4.81
CA SER A 116 10.20 -7.19 -3.58
C SER A 116 9.10 -7.38 -2.53
N VAL A 117 7.87 -7.64 -3.00
CA VAL A 117 6.68 -7.84 -2.17
C VAL A 117 6.10 -9.25 -2.30
N GLU A 118 6.75 -10.11 -3.08
CA GLU A 118 6.37 -11.49 -3.37
C GLU A 118 4.91 -11.63 -3.84
N CYS A 119 4.44 -10.72 -4.68
CA CYS A 119 3.06 -10.67 -5.17
C CYS A 119 2.99 -10.68 -6.69
N LEU A 120 1.90 -11.24 -7.22
CA LEU A 120 1.47 -10.99 -8.58
C LEU A 120 0.84 -9.61 -8.66
N VAL A 121 1.22 -8.86 -9.69
CA VAL A 121 0.76 -7.50 -9.96
C VAL A 121 0.03 -7.50 -11.28
N VAL A 122 -1.30 -7.38 -11.22
CA VAL A 122 -2.14 -7.20 -12.40
C VAL A 122 -2.23 -5.71 -12.72
N LYS A 123 -1.82 -5.30 -13.91
CA LYS A 123 -1.75 -3.89 -14.33
C LYS A 123 -3.06 -3.45 -14.98
N ILE A 124 -3.69 -2.43 -14.41
CA ILE A 124 -4.94 -1.81 -14.88
C ILE A 124 -4.65 -0.37 -15.32
N ASP A 125 -4.90 -0.01 -16.59
CA ASP A 125 -4.55 1.31 -17.15
C ASP A 125 -5.73 2.13 -17.69
N LYS A 126 -6.75 1.48 -18.25
CA LYS A 126 -7.91 2.13 -18.89
C LYS A 126 -9.17 2.15 -18.03
N HIS A 127 -9.13 1.62 -16.81
CA HIS A 127 -10.26 1.63 -15.88
C HIS A 127 -9.92 2.31 -14.54
N LYS A 128 -10.93 2.84 -13.84
CA LYS A 128 -10.76 3.42 -12.50
C LYS A 128 -11.23 2.39 -11.45
N PRO A 129 -10.43 2.09 -10.42
CA PRO A 129 -9.10 2.65 -10.13
C PRO A 129 -8.00 2.12 -11.07
N LYS A 130 -7.08 3.00 -11.48
CA LYS A 130 -5.89 2.66 -12.26
C LYS A 130 -4.77 2.23 -11.34
N GLY A 131 -3.93 1.28 -11.75
CA GLY A 131 -2.78 0.88 -10.97
C GLY A 131 -2.42 -0.61 -11.06
N GLY A 132 -1.65 -1.07 -10.08
CA GLY A 132 -1.36 -2.48 -9.87
C GLY A 132 -2.29 -3.07 -8.81
N LEU A 133 -2.93 -4.19 -9.13
CA LEU A 133 -3.62 -5.04 -8.15
C LEU A 133 -2.62 -6.09 -7.65
N PHE A 134 -2.29 -6.02 -6.36
CA PHE A 134 -1.27 -6.86 -5.72
C PHE A 134 -1.93 -8.07 -5.04
N ILE A 135 -1.63 -9.26 -5.54
CA ILE A 135 -2.24 -10.53 -5.14
C ILE A 135 -1.14 -11.45 -4.61
N VAL A 136 -1.32 -11.96 -3.39
CA VAL A 136 -0.36 -12.88 -2.75
C VAL A 136 -0.47 -14.25 -3.40
N GLN A 137 0.35 -14.50 -4.40
CA GLN A 137 0.44 -15.75 -5.17
C GLN A 137 1.89 -15.92 -5.66
N PRO A 138 2.39 -17.17 -5.77
CA PRO A 138 3.73 -17.43 -6.28
C PRO A 138 3.85 -17.06 -7.77
N GLN A 139 5.08 -16.82 -8.21
CA GLN A 139 5.41 -16.68 -9.62
C GLN A 139 5.01 -17.95 -10.38
N ASN A 140 4.45 -17.80 -11.58
CA ASN A 140 3.92 -18.88 -12.42
C ASN A 140 2.74 -19.64 -11.80
N SER A 141 2.00 -19.02 -10.87
CA SER A 141 0.77 -19.63 -10.35
C SER A 141 -0.25 -19.87 -11.47
N PRO A 142 -1.21 -20.80 -11.28
CA PRO A 142 -2.29 -21.02 -12.23
C PRO A 142 -3.07 -19.75 -12.57
N LEU A 143 -3.21 -18.83 -11.61
CA LEU A 143 -3.84 -17.53 -11.82
C LEU A 143 -3.07 -16.67 -12.82
N GLN A 144 -1.73 -16.63 -12.71
CA GLN A 144 -0.90 -15.90 -13.66
C GLN A 144 -1.08 -16.44 -15.08
N GLN A 145 -1.00 -17.76 -15.25
CA GLN A 145 -1.14 -18.42 -16.55
C GLN A 145 -2.53 -18.17 -17.16
N GLN A 146 -3.60 -18.22 -16.35
CA GLN A 146 -4.95 -17.95 -16.81
C GLN A 146 -5.14 -16.50 -17.26
N ILE A 147 -4.54 -15.54 -16.54
CA ILE A 147 -4.58 -14.12 -16.94
C ILE A 147 -3.77 -13.92 -18.23
N GLU A 148 -2.57 -14.49 -18.34
CA GLU A 148 -1.74 -14.40 -19.54
C GLU A 148 -2.43 -15.01 -20.76
N ALA A 149 -3.07 -16.17 -20.61
CA ALA A 149 -3.83 -16.83 -21.66
C ALA A 149 -5.05 -16.02 -22.14
N ARG A 150 -5.57 -15.09 -21.33
CA ARG A 150 -6.67 -14.19 -21.71
C ARG A 150 -6.17 -12.90 -22.38
N LEU A 151 -4.89 -12.60 -22.26
CA LEU A 151 -4.27 -11.37 -22.78
C LEU A 151 -3.43 -11.59 -24.04
N GLY A 152 -3.00 -12.83 -24.31
CA GLY A 152 -2.38 -13.25 -25.56
C GLY A 152 -3.39 -13.49 -26.66
#